data_AF-A0A6C0LA90-F1
#
_entry.id   AF-A0A6C0LA90-F1
#
_cell.length_a   1.000
_cell.length_b   1.000
_cell.length_c   1.000
_cell.angle_alpha   90.00
_cell.angle_beta   90.00
_cell.angle_gamma   90.00
#
_symmetry.space_group_name_H-M   'P 1'
#
loop_
_entity.id
_entity.type
_entity.pdbx_description
1 polymer ?
#
loop_
_entity_poly.entity_id
_entity_poly.type
_entity_poly.pdbx_seq_one_letter_code
_entity_poly.pdbx_strand_id
1 'polypeptide(L)'
;MRVATGVQGIVQGFANPENSREKKEGYIAFVAFLLTFFISLVILSLIGQFLWNSSVVELFTCVRPAKSVWHILGLFLFTSLLLG
;
A
#
# COMPACT_ATOMS: atom_id res chain seq x y z
N MET A 1 -31.70 -22.20 -40.14
CA MET A 1 -31.98 -21.16 -39.12
C MET A 1 -31.09 -21.43 -37.89
N ARG A 2 -29.80 -21.02 -37.91
CA ARG A 2 -28.81 -21.31 -36.82
C ARG A 2 -27.95 -20.09 -36.44
N VAL A 3 -28.18 -18.93 -37.06
CA VAL A 3 -27.32 -17.74 -36.91
C VAL A 3 -27.73 -16.89 -35.69
N ALA A 4 -28.96 -17.04 -35.19
CA ALA A 4 -29.48 -16.23 -34.09
C ALA A 4 -28.82 -16.54 -32.72
N THR A 5 -28.36 -17.77 -32.49
CA THR A 5 -27.80 -18.18 -31.19
C THR A 5 -26.40 -17.61 -30.95
N GLY A 6 -25.58 -17.44 -31.99
CA GLY A 6 -24.23 -16.88 -31.85
C GLY A 6 -24.26 -15.39 -31.47
N VAL A 7 -25.15 -14.61 -32.08
CA VAL A 7 -25.29 -13.17 -31.81
C VAL A 7 -25.80 -12.94 -30.39
N GLN A 8 -26.75 -13.75 -29.90
CA GLN A 8 -27.24 -13.62 -28.53
C GLN A 8 -26.19 -14.02 -27.47
N GLY A 9 -25.35 -15.03 -27.73
CA GLY A 9 -24.24 -15.39 -26.84
C GLY A 9 -23.18 -14.28 -26.73
N ILE A 10 -22.90 -13.60 -27.85
CA ILE A 10 -21.97 -12.45 -27.85
C ILE A 10 -22.56 -11.28 -27.07
N VAL A 11 -23.84 -10.93 -27.29
CA VAL A 11 -24.50 -9.83 -26.58
C VAL A 11 -24.61 -10.11 -25.08
N GLN A 12 -24.88 -11.36 -24.67
CA GLN A 12 -24.90 -11.76 -23.26
C GLN A 12 -23.49 -11.77 -22.64
N GLY A 13 -22.44 -12.12 -23.40
CA GLY A 13 -21.06 -12.01 -22.95
C GLY A 13 -20.61 -10.57 -22.67
N PHE A 14 -21.07 -9.60 -23.48
CA PHE A 14 -20.84 -8.17 -23.23
C PHE A 14 -21.76 -7.58 -22.15
N ALA A 15 -22.99 -8.10 -22.03
CA ALA A 15 -23.95 -7.68 -21.01
C ALA A 15 -23.75 -8.41 -19.66
N ASN A 16 -22.77 -9.32 -19.54
CA ASN A 16 -22.59 -10.14 -18.35
C ASN A 16 -22.12 -9.27 -17.16
N PRO A 17 -22.94 -9.06 -16.12
CA PRO A 17 -22.59 -8.23 -14.97
C PRO A 17 -21.46 -8.82 -14.12
N GLU A 18 -21.14 -10.11 -14.26
CA GLU A 18 -20.04 -10.76 -13.53
C GLU A 18 -18.68 -10.16 -13.89
N ASN A 19 -18.44 -9.90 -15.18
CA ASN A 19 -17.18 -9.32 -15.66
C ASN A 19 -16.96 -7.89 -15.13
N SER A 20 -18.06 -7.18 -14.82
CA SER A 20 -18.02 -5.87 -14.17
C SER A 20 -17.88 -5.94 -12.65
N ARG A 21 -18.25 -7.07 -12.01
CA ARG A 21 -18.08 -7.29 -10.57
C ARG A 21 -16.64 -7.71 -10.24
N GLU A 22 -16.06 -8.65 -11.00
CA GLU A 22 -14.65 -9.05 -10.82
C GLU A 22 -13.69 -7.86 -10.91
N LYS A 23 -13.87 -6.97 -11.90
CA LYS A 23 -13.03 -5.76 -12.03
C LYS A 23 -13.16 -4.81 -10.84
N LYS A 24 -14.36 -4.70 -10.25
CA LYS A 24 -14.61 -3.86 -9.07
C LYS A 24 -14.00 -4.48 -7.83
N GLU A 25 -14.10 -5.80 -7.65
CA GLU A 25 -13.51 -6.51 -6.51
C GLU A 25 -11.98 -6.43 -6.53
N GLY A 26 -11.34 -6.60 -7.70
CA GLY A 26 -9.91 -6.41 -7.86
C GLY A 26 -9.46 -4.98 -7.53
N TYR A 27 -10.22 -3.98 -7.97
CA TYR A 27 -9.95 -2.58 -7.63
C TYR A 27 -10.10 -2.30 -6.13
N ILE A 28 -11.15 -2.81 -5.49
CA ILE A 28 -11.37 -2.65 -4.05
C ILE A 28 -10.24 -3.32 -3.26
N ALA A 29 -9.83 -4.53 -3.65
CA ALA A 29 -8.72 -5.23 -3.01
C ALA A 29 -7.39 -4.46 -3.14
N PHE A 30 -7.12 -3.91 -4.33
CA PHE A 30 -5.92 -3.10 -4.55
C PHE A 30 -5.94 -1.80 -3.73
N VAL A 31 -7.08 -1.10 -3.70
CA VAL A 31 -7.24 0.12 -2.90
C VAL A 31 -7.12 -0.17 -1.40
N ALA A 32 -7.69 -1.28 -0.93
CA ALA A 32 -7.58 -1.70 0.46
C ALA A 32 -6.11 -2.01 0.81
N PHE A 33 -5.40 -2.73 -0.05
CA PHE A 33 -3.96 -2.99 0.13
C PHE A 33 -3.16 -1.68 0.20
N LEU A 34 -3.39 -0.77 -0.75
CA LEU A 34 -2.70 0.52 -0.80
C LEU A 34 -2.97 1.34 0.46
N LEU A 35 -4.22 1.36 0.93
CA LEU A 35 -4.60 2.06 2.15
C LEU A 35 -3.94 1.46 3.39
N THR A 36 -3.96 0.12 3.53
CA THR A 36 -3.28 -0.58 4.63
C THR A 36 -1.78 -0.32 4.61
N PHE A 37 -1.15 -0.32 3.43
CA PHE A 37 0.26 0.00 3.27
C PHE A 37 0.59 1.42 3.76
N PHE A 38 -0.21 2.41 3.36
CA PHE A 38 -0.05 3.79 3.83
C PHE A 38 -0.23 3.93 5.34
N ILE A 39 -1.25 3.28 5.91
CA ILE A 39 -1.49 3.29 7.35
C ILE A 39 -0.30 2.67 8.10
N SER A 40 0.20 1.53 7.60
CA SER A 40 1.37 0.86 8.19
C SER A 40 2.61 1.75 8.17
N LEU A 41 2.88 2.44 7.06
CA LEU A 41 3.99 3.40 6.97
C LEU A 41 3.87 4.54 7.99
N VAL A 42 2.67 5.10 8.16
CA VAL A 42 2.45 6.19 9.12
C VAL A 42 2.70 5.71 10.55
N ILE A 43 2.15 4.55 10.92
CA ILE A 43 2.35 3.96 12.25
C ILE A 43 3.83 3.69 12.49
N LEU A 44 4.52 3.06 11.54
CA LEU A 44 5.93 2.72 11.64
C LEU A 44 6.78 3.98 11.80
N SER A 45 6.45 5.05 11.08
CA SER A 45 7.20 6.30 11.14
C SER A 45 6.97 7.08 12.44
N LEU A 46 5.76 7.02 13.02
CA LEU A 46 5.46 7.57 14.34
C LEU A 46 6.20 6.81 15.45
N ILE A 47 6.11 5.48 15.44
CA ILE A 47 6.83 4.61 16.38
C ILE A 47 8.34 4.83 16.27
N GLY A 48 8.85 4.92 15.04
CA GLY A 48 10.28 5.12 14.78
C GLY A 48 10.75 6.48 15.30
N GLN A 49 9.98 7.56 15.10
CA GLN A 49 10.33 8.86 15.67
C GLN A 49 10.32 8.82 17.21
N PHE A 50 9.33 8.16 17.81
CA PHE A 50 9.22 8.03 19.25
C PHE A 50 10.40 7.23 19.85
N LEU A 51 10.71 6.06 19.29
CA LEU A 51 11.85 5.25 19.71
C LEU A 51 13.18 5.97 19.49
N TRP A 52 13.32 6.71 18.39
CA TRP A 52 14.54 7.45 18.12
C TRP A 52 14.79 8.52 19.16
N ASN A 53 13.76 9.30 19.48
CA ASN A 53 13.87 10.38 20.45
C ASN A 53 14.03 9.86 21.90
N SER A 54 13.45 8.69 22.21
CA SER A 54 13.52 8.11 23.56
C SER A 54 14.77 7.25 23.78
N SER A 55 15.17 6.42 22.81
CA SER A 55 16.27 5.47 23.00
C SER A 55 17.54 5.90 22.28
N VAL A 56 17.46 6.29 21.01
CA VAL A 56 18.68 6.55 20.22
C VAL A 56 19.39 7.83 20.69
N VAL A 57 18.64 8.89 20.98
CA VAL A 57 19.21 10.15 21.51
C VAL A 57 19.79 9.98 22.91
N GLU A 58 19.20 9.10 23.73
CA GLU A 58 19.65 8.87 25.11
C GLU A 58 20.86 7.91 25.17
N LEU A 59 20.91 6.90 24.30
CA LEU A 59 22.05 5.98 24.21
C LEU A 59 23.26 6.54 23.43
N PHE A 60 23.03 7.44 22.47
CA PHE A 60 24.10 8.00 21.65
C PHE A 60 24.14 9.54 21.79
N THR A 61 25.09 10.04 22.59
CA THR A 61 25.34 11.48 22.81
C THR A 61 25.69 12.27 21.54
N CYS A 62 25.99 11.59 20.43
CA CYS A 62 26.26 12.19 19.12
C CYS A 62 25.02 12.35 18.22
N VAL A 63 23.86 11.81 18.60
CA VAL A 63 22.69 11.78 17.71
C VAL A 63 21.72 12.90 18.05
N ARG A 64 21.39 13.73 17.05
CA ARG A 64 20.41 14.81 17.21
C ARG A 64 18.98 14.26 17.17
N PRO A 65 18.04 14.84 17.95
CA PRO A 65 16.65 14.42 17.95
C PRO A 65 16.02 14.59 16.56
N ALA A 66 15.25 13.59 16.14
CA ALA A 66 14.60 13.57 14.84
C ALA A 66 13.42 14.56 14.82
N LYS A 67 13.63 15.74 14.22
CA LYS A 67 12.62 16.80 14.13
C LYS A 67 11.48 16.52 13.15
N SER A 68 11.65 15.54 12.25
CA SER A 68 10.64 15.18 11.26
C SER A 68 10.55 13.68 11.09
N VAL A 69 9.31 13.18 11.12
CA VAL A 69 8.89 11.82 10.79
C VAL A 69 9.51 11.35 9.46
N TRP A 70 9.66 12.25 8.49
CA TRP A 70 10.26 11.98 7.18
C TRP A 70 11.75 11.59 7.24
N HIS A 71 12.52 12.04 8.25
CA HIS A 71 13.91 11.60 8.40
C HIS A 71 14.00 10.14 8.82
N ILE A 72 13.12 9.70 9.72
CA ILE A 72 13.02 8.29 10.14
C ILE A 72 12.63 7.42 8.95
N LEU A 73 11.63 7.88 8.19
CA LEU A 73 11.11 7.17 7.02
C LEU A 73 12.19 7.06 5.92
N GLY A 74 12.92 8.14 5.66
CA GLY A 74 14.05 8.15 4.72
C GLY A 74 15.21 7.25 5.17
N LEU A 75 15.56 7.27 6.46
CA LEU A 75 16.59 6.39 7.01
C LEU A 75 16.17 4.92 6.94
N PHE A 76 14.92 4.60 7.25
CA PHE A 76 14.35 3.27 7.14
C PHE A 76 14.38 2.76 5.69
N LEU A 77 13.99 3.61 4.72
CA LEU A 77 14.03 3.27 3.30
C LEU A 77 15.46 3.06 2.81
N PHE A 78 16.37 3.95 3.18
CA PHE A 78 17.79 3.87 2.82
C PHE A 78 18.43 2.60 3.39
N THR A 79 18.18 2.30 4.66
CA THR A 79 18.67 1.08 5.31
C THR A 79 18.09 -0.17 4.68
N SER A 80 16.78 -0.17 4.36
CA SER A 80 16.12 -1.28 3.68
C SER A 80 16.66 -1.52 2.27
N LEU A 81 17.07 -0.47 1.56
CA LEU A 81 17.70 -0.58 0.25
C LEU A 81 19.16 -1.07 0.31
N LEU A 82 19.86 -0.79 1.42
CA LEU A 82 21.27 -1.14 1.60
C LEU A 82 21.45 -2.56 2.14
N LEU A 83 20.50 -3.02 2.98
CA LEU A 83 20.53 -4.33 3.64
C LEU A 83 19.56 -5.35 3.03
N GLY A 84 18.62 -4.92 2.19
CA GLY A 84 17.72 -5.78 1.41
C GLY A 84 18.28 -6.04 0.01
#